data_AF-A0A6L7KKD2-F1
#
_entry.id   AF-A0A6L7KKD2-F1
#
_cell.length_a   1.000
_cell.length_b   1.000
_cell.length_c   1.000
_cell.angle_alpha   90.00
_cell.angle_beta   90.00
_cell.angle_gamma   90.00
#
_symmetry.space_group_name_H-M   'P 1'
#
loop_
_entity.id
_entity.type
_entity.pdbx_description
1 polymer ?
#
loop_
_entity_poly.entity_id
_entity_poly.type
_entity_poly.pdbx_seq_one_letter_code
_entity_poly.pdbx_strand_id
1 'polypeptide(L)'
;MTTKIAVIGAGLMGADHARIVAQDMPGATLQVICDKDAGRARSVADAYGAGDVDTDPEAVIASDDVDAVIVASPDFTHAPLSKACIAAGKRVLCEKPLSQSSAECLEVIEAEQRAGSRHVMLGFMRRYDQSYAEMRQALASGTLGRPLMMHNFHRNIETPAADFTAAMAITNSAPHEFDVARHVLGTEYTTITAHEPRRSDRLVAPVVMVLETADGQLVTIEINNNAAYGYDVRAELVGEAGSVSINNVAYTRTDVKQTSATRYDADWRGRYHEAYVRQDREFLRFAETGAFPEIASDCWDGYCAAVVAEAGVKALASGTRQAVEIIGKPEFYE
;
A
#
# COMPACT_ATOMS: atom_id res chain seq x y z
N MET A 1 6.23 -23.34 17.97
CA MET A 1 6.04 -22.11 18.76
C MET A 1 5.24 -21.16 17.88
N THR A 2 4.34 -20.35 18.44
CA THR A 2 3.61 -19.34 17.67
C THR A 2 4.37 -18.02 17.72
N THR A 3 4.36 -17.27 16.62
CA THR A 3 4.99 -15.94 16.51
C THR A 3 4.06 -14.90 17.14
N LYS A 4 4.54 -14.20 18.17
CA LYS A 4 3.79 -13.16 18.89
C LYS A 4 3.88 -11.83 18.15
N ILE A 5 2.75 -11.38 17.63
CA ILE A 5 2.66 -10.15 16.82
C ILE A 5 2.04 -9.04 17.65
N ALA A 6 2.69 -7.88 17.67
CA ALA A 6 2.07 -6.65 18.14
C ALA A 6 1.53 -5.83 16.96
N VAL A 7 0.39 -5.16 17.15
CA VAL A 7 -0.16 -4.19 16.18
C VAL A 7 -0.13 -2.81 16.81
N ILE A 8 0.61 -1.88 16.21
CA ILE A 8 0.72 -0.49 16.63
C ILE A 8 -0.17 0.37 15.74
N GLY A 9 -1.17 0.99 16.35
CA GLY A 9 -2.31 1.63 15.71
C GLY A 9 -3.54 0.73 15.78
N ALA A 10 -4.62 1.22 16.39
CA ALA A 10 -5.92 0.54 16.50
C ALA A 10 -7.00 1.28 15.70
N GLY A 11 -6.60 2.01 14.66
CA GLY A 11 -7.50 2.59 13.66
C GLY A 11 -8.10 1.54 12.74
N LEU A 12 -8.74 1.97 11.64
CA LEU A 12 -9.41 1.05 10.70
C LEU A 12 -8.49 -0.06 10.17
N MET A 13 -7.27 0.30 9.75
CA MET A 13 -6.31 -0.66 9.22
C MET A 13 -5.71 -1.55 10.31
N GLY A 14 -5.29 -0.97 11.43
CA GLY A 14 -4.76 -1.76 12.54
C GLY A 14 -5.75 -2.76 13.11
N ALA A 15 -7.03 -2.40 13.20
CA ALA A 15 -8.09 -3.32 13.59
C ALA A 15 -8.30 -4.45 12.57
N ASP A 16 -8.19 -4.17 11.26
CA ASP A 16 -8.30 -5.21 10.24
C ASP A 16 -7.08 -6.15 10.21
N HIS A 17 -5.86 -5.63 10.39
CA HIS A 17 -4.68 -6.48 10.62
C HIS A 17 -4.82 -7.33 11.89
N ALA A 18 -5.29 -6.76 12.99
CA ALA A 18 -5.53 -7.50 14.22
C ALA A 18 -6.53 -8.65 14.00
N ARG A 19 -7.60 -8.40 13.22
CA ARG A 19 -8.54 -9.43 12.80
C ARG A 19 -7.86 -10.52 11.95
N ILE A 20 -7.06 -10.14 10.95
CA ILE A 20 -6.33 -11.09 10.08
C ILE A 20 -5.36 -11.93 10.90
N VAL A 21 -4.59 -11.33 11.81
CA VAL A 21 -3.69 -12.05 12.73
C VAL A 21 -4.46 -13.08 13.55
N ALA A 22 -5.60 -12.68 14.12
CA ALA A 22 -6.39 -13.56 14.98
C ALA A 22 -7.13 -14.69 14.24
N GLN A 23 -7.57 -14.45 13.00
CA GLN A 23 -8.51 -15.34 12.30
C GLN A 23 -7.88 -16.07 11.11
N ASP A 24 -6.93 -15.42 10.44
CA ASP A 24 -6.47 -15.81 9.10
C ASP A 24 -4.97 -16.18 9.07
N MET A 25 -4.21 -16.01 10.16
CA MET A 25 -2.78 -16.30 10.24
C MET A 25 -2.45 -17.46 11.19
N PRO A 26 -2.64 -18.72 10.78
CA PRO A 26 -2.24 -19.86 11.60
C PRO A 26 -0.73 -19.82 11.85
N GLY A 27 -0.33 -19.94 13.12
CA GLY A 27 1.07 -19.80 13.54
C GLY A 27 1.40 -18.45 14.19
N ALA A 28 0.53 -17.45 14.05
CA ALA A 28 0.64 -16.19 14.79
C ALA A 28 -0.21 -16.17 16.06
N THR A 29 0.15 -15.30 16.99
CA THR A 29 -0.68 -14.92 18.14
C THR A 29 -0.72 -13.41 18.21
N LEU A 30 -1.93 -12.84 18.28
CA LEU A 30 -2.11 -11.41 18.51
C LEU A 30 -1.74 -11.09 19.96
N GLN A 31 -0.56 -10.54 20.18
CA GLN A 31 0.00 -10.39 21.52
C GLN A 31 -0.38 -9.05 22.15
N VAL A 32 -0.09 -7.94 21.47
CA VAL A 32 -0.36 -6.60 22.00
C VAL A 32 -1.05 -5.75 20.95
N ILE A 33 -2.12 -5.05 21.35
CA ILE A 33 -2.63 -3.90 20.60
C ILE A 33 -2.13 -2.62 21.26
N CYS A 34 -1.40 -1.80 20.51
CA CYS A 34 -0.89 -0.52 20.98
C CYS A 34 -1.60 0.63 20.28
N ASP A 35 -2.17 1.57 21.03
CA ASP A 35 -2.68 2.83 20.50
C ASP A 35 -2.59 3.92 21.57
N LYS A 36 -2.40 5.19 21.16
CA LYS A 36 -2.43 6.32 22.10
C LYS A 36 -3.76 6.41 22.85
N ASP A 37 -4.83 5.94 22.22
CA ASP A 37 -6.14 5.78 22.82
C ASP A 37 -6.30 4.38 23.42
N ALA A 38 -6.06 4.28 24.74
CA ALA A 38 -6.18 3.02 25.47
C ALA A 38 -7.55 2.34 25.34
N GLY A 39 -8.63 3.13 25.21
CA GLY A 39 -9.98 2.59 25.06
C GLY A 39 -10.16 1.90 23.70
N ARG A 40 -9.59 2.49 22.65
CA ARG A 40 -9.57 1.90 21.30
C ARG A 40 -8.70 0.65 21.24
N ALA A 41 -7.51 0.70 21.83
CA ALA A 41 -6.64 -0.47 21.92
C ALA A 41 -7.35 -1.63 22.64
N ARG A 42 -7.98 -1.36 23.79
CA ARG A 42 -8.77 -2.35 24.53
C ARG A 42 -9.95 -2.90 23.71
N SER A 43 -10.68 -2.04 23.01
CA SER A 43 -11.81 -2.48 22.18
C SER A 43 -11.38 -3.45 21.07
N VAL A 44 -10.24 -3.21 20.41
CA VAL A 44 -9.73 -4.10 19.36
C VAL A 44 -9.18 -5.39 19.97
N ALA A 45 -8.46 -5.29 21.09
CA ALA A 45 -7.96 -6.44 21.83
C ALA A 45 -9.08 -7.38 22.28
N ASP A 46 -10.15 -6.84 22.87
CA ASP A 46 -11.30 -7.64 23.33
C ASP A 46 -12.05 -8.28 22.15
N ALA A 47 -12.13 -7.60 21.01
CA ALA A 47 -12.82 -8.10 19.81
C ALA A 47 -12.10 -9.29 19.16
N TYR A 48 -10.77 -9.31 19.20
CA TYR A 48 -9.94 -10.29 18.50
C TYR A 48 -9.06 -11.16 19.40
N GLY A 49 -9.20 -11.03 20.72
CA GLY A 49 -8.53 -11.85 21.72
C GLY A 49 -7.04 -11.59 21.87
N ALA A 50 -6.61 -10.32 21.81
CA ALA A 50 -5.21 -9.97 22.06
C ALA A 50 -4.81 -10.24 23.52
N GLY A 51 -3.55 -10.65 23.74
CA GLY A 51 -3.01 -10.95 25.07
C GLY A 51 -2.99 -9.74 26.00
N ASP A 52 -2.63 -8.55 25.49
CA ASP A 52 -2.57 -7.30 26.24
C ASP A 52 -2.79 -6.06 25.35
N VAL A 53 -2.79 -4.89 25.98
CA VAL A 53 -2.74 -3.57 25.31
C VAL A 53 -1.72 -2.66 25.96
N ASP A 54 -1.18 -1.74 25.17
CA ASP A 54 -0.29 -0.69 25.64
C ASP A 54 -0.63 0.65 24.96
N THR A 55 -0.07 1.74 25.47
CA THR A 55 -0.13 3.07 24.84
C THR A 55 1.24 3.60 24.41
N ASP A 56 2.33 2.91 24.79
CA ASP A 56 3.70 3.25 24.42
C ASP A 56 4.23 2.27 23.35
N PRO A 57 4.33 2.71 22.07
CA PRO A 57 4.81 1.85 21.01
C PRO A 57 6.28 1.43 21.17
N GLU A 58 7.12 2.26 21.78
CA GLU A 58 8.54 1.94 21.97
C GLU A 58 8.72 0.86 23.04
N ALA A 59 7.91 0.90 24.10
CA ALA A 59 7.87 -0.16 25.11
C ALA A 59 7.44 -1.51 24.51
N VAL A 60 6.43 -1.50 23.63
CA VAL A 60 5.97 -2.70 22.91
C VAL A 60 7.06 -3.23 21.98
N ILE A 61 7.73 -2.35 21.23
CA ILE A 61 8.85 -2.73 20.35
C ILE A 61 10.01 -3.31 21.17
N ALA A 62 10.29 -2.81 22.37
CA ALA A 62 11.37 -3.30 23.22
C ALA A 62 11.03 -4.60 23.98
N SER A 63 9.77 -5.02 24.04
CA SER A 63 9.32 -6.17 24.84
C SER A 63 9.83 -7.52 24.31
N ASP A 64 10.46 -8.34 25.15
CA ASP A 64 10.84 -9.72 24.81
C ASP A 64 9.63 -10.64 24.55
N ASP A 65 8.42 -10.19 24.88
CA ASP A 65 7.19 -10.93 24.66
C ASP A 65 6.58 -10.69 23.26
N VAL A 66 7.24 -9.88 22.41
CA VAL A 66 6.79 -9.56 21.05
C VAL A 66 7.89 -9.96 20.06
N ASP A 67 7.56 -10.82 19.10
CA ASP A 67 8.51 -11.32 18.09
C ASP A 67 8.54 -10.44 16.83
N ALA A 68 7.38 -9.90 16.43
CA ALA A 68 7.22 -9.10 15.21
C ALA A 68 6.14 -8.01 15.39
N VAL A 69 6.20 -6.98 14.55
CA VAL A 69 5.37 -5.77 14.69
C VAL A 69 4.64 -5.46 13.39
N ILE A 70 3.37 -5.10 13.47
CA ILE A 70 2.63 -4.45 12.39
C ILE A 70 2.43 -2.99 12.78
N VAL A 71 2.91 -2.06 11.97
CA VAL A 71 2.72 -0.62 12.16
C VAL A 71 1.62 -0.13 11.22
N ALA A 72 0.47 0.22 11.79
CA ALA A 72 -0.71 0.76 11.13
C ALA A 72 -1.25 2.01 11.87
N SER A 73 -0.32 2.79 12.43
CA SER A 73 -0.55 4.05 13.13
C SER A 73 -0.57 5.23 12.14
N PRO A 74 -0.68 6.51 12.57
CA PRO A 74 -0.67 7.62 11.62
C PRO A 74 0.64 7.71 10.81
N ASP A 75 0.55 8.02 9.51
CA ASP A 75 1.67 7.98 8.53
C ASP A 75 3.00 8.55 9.05
N PHE A 76 2.99 9.70 9.75
CA PHE A 76 4.20 10.35 10.26
C PHE A 76 4.98 9.54 11.31
N THR A 77 4.39 8.46 11.83
CA THR A 77 5.00 7.56 12.81
C THR A 77 5.68 6.34 12.16
N HIS A 78 5.42 6.07 10.88
CA HIS A 78 5.86 4.85 10.20
C HIS A 78 7.38 4.71 10.14
N ALA A 79 8.08 5.71 9.60
CA ALA A 79 9.55 5.72 9.53
C ALA A 79 10.24 5.63 10.92
N PRO A 80 9.90 6.44 11.94
CA PRO A 80 10.53 6.32 13.25
C PRO A 80 10.26 4.97 13.92
N LEU A 81 9.04 4.45 13.86
CA LEU A 81 8.71 3.13 14.43
C LEU A 81 9.38 1.97 13.67
N SER A 82 9.53 2.09 12.35
CA SER A 82 10.27 1.11 11.55
C SER A 82 11.75 1.09 11.96
N LYS A 83 12.37 2.27 12.16
CA LYS A 83 13.74 2.38 12.67
C LYS A 83 13.88 1.79 14.08
N ALA A 84 12.88 1.99 14.96
CA ALA A 84 12.86 1.37 16.28
C ALA A 84 12.78 -0.17 16.20
N CYS A 85 11.95 -0.71 15.30
CA CYS A 85 11.88 -2.15 15.06
C CYS A 85 13.20 -2.72 14.54
N ILE A 86 13.85 -2.04 13.59
CA ILE A 86 15.19 -2.40 13.09
C ILE A 86 16.20 -2.43 14.24
N ALA A 87 16.23 -1.38 15.07
CA ALA A 87 17.15 -1.29 16.20
C ALA A 87 16.91 -2.39 17.26
N ALA A 88 15.66 -2.79 17.47
CA ALA A 88 15.28 -3.90 18.34
C ALA A 88 15.50 -5.29 17.70
N GLY A 89 15.92 -5.36 16.43
CA GLY A 89 16.12 -6.61 15.72
C GLY A 89 14.82 -7.29 15.27
N LYS A 90 13.67 -6.60 15.34
CA LYS A 90 12.35 -7.17 15.02
C LYS A 90 12.00 -6.96 13.55
N ARG A 91 11.26 -7.91 12.97
CA ARG A 91 10.66 -7.73 11.66
C ARG A 91 9.39 -6.90 11.78
N VAL A 92 9.16 -6.03 10.81
CA VAL A 92 8.03 -5.11 10.80
C VAL A 92 7.31 -5.10 9.46
N LEU A 93 5.98 -5.24 9.51
CA LEU A 93 5.09 -4.89 8.41
C LEU A 93 4.64 -3.45 8.65
N CYS A 94 5.11 -2.53 7.83
CA CYS A 94 4.73 -1.13 7.91
C CYS A 94 3.68 -0.83 6.84
N GLU A 95 2.50 -0.39 7.26
CA GLU A 95 1.50 0.12 6.32
C GLU A 95 2.06 1.26 5.48
N LYS A 96 1.48 1.46 4.29
CA LYS A 96 1.91 2.53 3.39
C LYS A 96 1.46 3.89 3.94
N PRO A 97 2.20 4.98 3.67
CA PRO A 97 3.55 4.99 3.07
C PRO A 97 4.63 4.68 4.12
N LEU A 98 5.85 4.34 3.70
CA LEU A 98 6.99 4.30 4.64
C LEU A 98 7.23 5.67 5.29
N SER A 99 7.25 6.71 4.46
CA SER A 99 7.11 8.12 4.84
C SER A 99 6.59 8.90 3.63
N GLN A 100 6.02 10.08 3.89
CA GLN A 100 5.71 11.07 2.86
C GLN A 100 6.96 11.86 2.40
N SER A 101 8.08 11.67 3.08
CA SER A 101 9.39 12.28 2.76
C SER A 101 10.34 11.22 2.20
N SER A 102 10.79 11.42 0.98
CA SER A 102 11.80 10.56 0.35
C SER A 102 13.11 10.54 1.15
N ALA A 103 13.46 11.67 1.79
CA ALA A 103 14.63 11.76 2.66
C ALA A 103 14.49 10.89 3.92
N GLU A 104 13.32 10.84 4.55
CA GLU A 104 13.09 9.95 5.69
C GLU A 104 13.10 8.48 5.28
N CYS A 105 12.60 8.13 4.09
CA CYS A 105 12.73 6.78 3.55
C CYS A 105 14.20 6.35 3.41
N LEU A 106 15.08 7.26 2.98
CA LEU A 106 16.53 6.99 2.92
C LEU A 106 17.12 6.71 4.31
N GLU A 107 16.69 7.41 5.35
CA GLU A 107 17.15 7.12 6.72
C GLU A 107 16.78 5.71 7.18
N VAL A 108 15.61 5.20 6.77
CA VAL A 108 15.20 3.82 7.09
C VAL A 108 16.03 2.81 6.29
N ILE A 109 16.28 3.08 5.00
CA ILE A 109 17.17 2.27 4.16
C ILE A 109 18.56 2.16 4.80
N GLU A 110 19.13 3.28 5.21
CA GLU A 110 20.43 3.28 5.88
C GLU A 110 20.42 2.48 7.19
N ALA A 111 19.31 2.50 7.94
CA ALA A 111 19.17 1.71 9.15
C ALA A 111 19.15 0.20 8.85
N GLU A 112 18.44 -0.26 7.83
CA GLU A 112 18.45 -1.67 7.41
C GLU A 112 19.83 -2.11 6.92
N GLN A 113 20.50 -1.28 6.12
CA GLN A 113 21.85 -1.56 5.63
C GLN A 113 22.85 -1.69 6.79
N ARG A 114 22.75 -0.81 7.81
CA ARG A 114 23.56 -0.90 9.03
C ARG A 114 23.24 -2.14 9.86
N ALA A 115 21.98 -2.57 9.90
CA ALA A 115 21.57 -3.81 10.57
C ALA A 115 22.01 -5.08 9.79
N GLY A 116 22.31 -4.95 8.49
CA GLY A 116 22.84 -6.03 7.66
C GLY A 116 21.80 -7.04 7.18
N SER A 117 20.50 -6.79 7.36
CA SER A 117 19.42 -7.61 6.82
C SER A 117 18.15 -6.79 6.62
N ARG A 118 17.27 -7.19 5.69
CA ARG A 118 15.95 -6.55 5.53
C ARG A 118 15.10 -6.85 6.76
N HIS A 119 14.46 -5.85 7.33
CA HIS A 119 13.56 -5.89 8.48
C HIS A 119 12.13 -5.44 8.14
N VAL A 120 11.98 -4.56 7.15
CA VAL A 120 10.75 -3.85 6.84
C VAL A 120 10.13 -4.44 5.58
N MET A 121 8.91 -4.93 5.73
CA MET A 121 8.00 -5.23 4.63
C MET A 121 6.96 -4.10 4.56
N LEU A 122 6.67 -3.58 3.37
CA LEU A 122 5.67 -2.51 3.20
C LEU A 122 4.30 -3.07 2.81
N GLY A 123 3.26 -2.43 3.36
CA GLY A 123 1.83 -2.72 3.16
C GLY A 123 1.28 -2.36 1.78
N PHE A 124 2.04 -2.59 0.70
CA PHE A 124 1.55 -2.43 -0.67
C PHE A 124 0.83 -3.71 -1.15
N MET A 125 -0.31 -4.00 -0.51
CA MET A 125 -1.08 -5.23 -0.68
C MET A 125 -1.49 -5.53 -2.12
N ARG A 126 -1.52 -4.55 -3.02
CA ARG A 126 -1.90 -4.75 -4.43
C ARG A 126 -0.98 -5.70 -5.17
N ARG A 127 0.29 -5.84 -4.77
CA ARG A 127 1.20 -6.87 -5.31
C ARG A 127 0.67 -8.28 -5.07
N TYR A 128 -0.12 -8.48 -4.01
CA TYR A 128 -0.71 -9.76 -3.61
C TYR A 128 -2.11 -10.03 -4.19
N ASP A 129 -2.71 -9.04 -4.86
CA ASP A 129 -3.97 -9.22 -5.56
C ASP A 129 -3.76 -10.10 -6.80
N GLN A 130 -4.62 -11.11 -6.95
CA GLN A 130 -4.54 -12.10 -8.01
C GLN A 130 -4.50 -11.46 -9.41
N SER A 131 -5.25 -10.37 -9.61
CA SER A 131 -5.38 -9.72 -10.92
C SER A 131 -4.06 -9.06 -11.35
N TYR A 132 -3.33 -8.45 -10.42
CA TYR A 132 -2.01 -7.87 -10.72
C TYR A 132 -0.95 -8.96 -10.91
N ALA A 133 -1.02 -10.07 -10.17
CA ALA A 133 -0.16 -11.23 -10.40
C ALA A 133 -0.36 -11.82 -11.80
N GLU A 134 -1.62 -12.00 -12.25
CA GLU A 134 -1.95 -12.47 -13.59
C GLU A 134 -1.54 -11.48 -14.69
N MET A 135 -1.70 -10.18 -14.44
CA MET A 135 -1.23 -9.13 -15.35
C MET A 135 0.28 -9.20 -15.55
N ARG A 136 1.05 -9.34 -14.45
CA ARG A 136 2.51 -9.51 -14.52
C ARG A 136 2.91 -10.80 -15.24
N GLN A 137 2.17 -11.89 -15.01
CA GLN A 137 2.40 -13.16 -15.70
C GLN A 137 2.13 -13.05 -17.22
N ALA A 138 1.06 -12.37 -17.64
CA ALA A 138 0.72 -12.17 -19.05
C ALA A 138 1.78 -11.34 -19.79
N LEU A 139 2.39 -10.37 -19.09
CA LEU A 139 3.53 -9.62 -19.59
C LEU A 139 4.77 -10.52 -19.71
N ALA A 140 5.13 -11.23 -18.63
CA ALA A 140 6.31 -12.08 -18.58
C ALA A 140 6.26 -13.25 -19.59
N SER A 141 5.07 -13.77 -19.89
CA SER A 141 4.90 -14.83 -20.90
C SER A 141 5.00 -14.33 -22.34
N GLY A 142 5.08 -13.01 -22.57
CA GLY A 142 5.10 -12.40 -23.89
C GLY A 142 3.73 -12.38 -24.60
N THR A 143 2.65 -12.78 -23.92
CA THR A 143 1.29 -12.84 -24.49
C THR A 143 0.84 -11.48 -25.00
N LEU A 144 1.28 -10.40 -24.35
CA LEU A 144 0.92 -9.02 -24.68
C LEU A 144 1.87 -8.37 -25.70
N GLY A 145 2.98 -9.03 -26.08
CA GLY A 145 4.10 -8.37 -26.76
C GLY A 145 4.81 -7.36 -25.85
N ARG A 146 5.44 -6.32 -26.41
CA ARG A 146 6.03 -5.26 -25.60
C ARG A 146 4.92 -4.44 -24.92
N PRO A 147 5.03 -4.14 -23.62
CA PRO A 147 4.07 -3.27 -22.94
C PRO A 147 4.24 -1.84 -23.45
N LEU A 148 3.12 -1.16 -23.71
CA LEU A 148 3.08 0.20 -24.24
C LEU A 148 2.50 1.17 -23.22
N MET A 149 1.39 0.79 -22.59
CA MET A 149 0.66 1.66 -21.67
C MET A 149 0.04 0.90 -20.52
N MET A 150 -0.07 1.53 -19.35
CA MET A 150 -0.87 1.02 -18.24
C MET A 150 -1.84 2.10 -17.75
N HIS A 151 -3.13 1.80 -17.82
CA HIS A 151 -4.19 2.68 -17.33
C HIS A 151 -4.62 2.23 -15.94
N ASN A 152 -4.73 3.17 -15.00
CA ASN A 152 -5.14 2.91 -13.64
C ASN A 152 -6.25 3.89 -13.22
N PHE A 153 -7.24 3.36 -12.52
CA PHE A 153 -8.35 4.12 -11.96
C PHE A 153 -8.47 3.76 -10.49
N HIS A 154 -8.51 4.77 -9.63
CA HIS A 154 -8.68 4.61 -8.19
C HIS A 154 -9.76 5.56 -7.71
N ARG A 155 -10.88 5.00 -7.31
CA ARG A 155 -12.04 5.79 -6.94
C ARG A 155 -12.53 5.42 -5.56
N ASN A 156 -12.73 6.43 -4.73
CA ASN A 156 -13.35 6.31 -3.41
C ASN A 156 -14.71 7.00 -3.43
N ILE A 157 -15.60 6.60 -2.53
CA ILE A 157 -16.95 7.18 -2.41
C ILE A 157 -16.86 8.67 -2.11
N GLU A 158 -16.09 9.02 -1.08
CA GLU A 158 -15.87 10.36 -0.59
C GLU A 158 -14.47 10.50 0.03
N THR A 159 -14.03 11.75 0.22
CA THR A 159 -12.72 12.05 0.82
C THR A 159 -12.67 11.58 2.27
N PRO A 160 -11.52 11.04 2.73
CA PRO A 160 -11.40 10.48 4.08
C PRO A 160 -11.46 11.53 5.20
N ALA A 161 -11.26 12.81 4.88
CA ALA A 161 -11.27 13.90 5.83
C ALA A 161 -11.76 15.21 5.18
N ALA A 162 -12.26 16.13 6.00
CA ALA A 162 -12.80 17.41 5.54
C ALA A 162 -11.73 18.37 4.97
N ASP A 163 -10.48 18.21 5.39
CA ASP A 163 -9.31 18.98 4.95
C ASP A 163 -8.51 18.27 3.85
N PHE A 164 -9.08 17.21 3.25
CA PHE A 164 -8.44 16.50 2.13
C PHE A 164 -8.25 17.42 0.93
N THR A 165 -7.09 17.34 0.29
CA THR A 165 -6.71 18.17 -0.87
C THR A 165 -6.36 17.32 -2.09
N ALA A 166 -6.28 17.93 -3.27
CA ALA A 166 -5.82 17.25 -4.47
C ALA A 166 -4.37 16.75 -4.35
N ALA A 167 -3.49 17.49 -3.64
CA ALA A 167 -2.15 17.02 -3.33
C ALA A 167 -2.17 15.76 -2.44
N MET A 168 -3.13 15.67 -1.50
CA MET A 168 -3.31 14.47 -0.68
C MET A 168 -3.83 13.27 -1.48
N ALA A 169 -4.54 13.48 -2.61
CA ALA A 169 -4.87 12.39 -3.52
C ALA A 169 -3.59 11.72 -4.09
N ILE A 170 -2.55 12.52 -4.35
CA ILE A 170 -1.23 12.06 -4.81
C ILE A 170 -0.44 11.40 -3.68
N THR A 171 -0.38 11.99 -2.48
CA THR A 171 0.48 11.49 -1.40
C THR A 171 -0.16 10.37 -0.57
N ASN A 172 -1.48 10.25 -0.54
CA ASN A 172 -2.17 9.26 0.29
C ASN A 172 -2.77 8.10 -0.52
N SER A 173 -3.39 8.37 -1.68
CA SER A 173 -4.10 7.36 -2.47
C SER A 173 -3.24 6.78 -3.61
N ALA A 174 -2.60 7.64 -4.40
CA ALA A 174 -1.77 7.23 -5.55
C ALA A 174 -0.52 6.39 -5.24
N PRO A 175 0.05 6.33 -4.02
CA PRO A 175 1.21 5.46 -3.77
C PRO A 175 0.94 3.99 -4.09
N HIS A 176 -0.31 3.52 -3.95
CA HIS A 176 -0.65 2.16 -4.38
C HIS A 176 -0.45 1.94 -5.88
N GLU A 177 -0.82 2.91 -6.71
CA GLU A 177 -0.59 2.87 -8.15
C GLU A 177 0.88 3.06 -8.51
N PHE A 178 1.60 3.95 -7.82
CA PHE A 178 3.04 4.14 -8.04
C PHE A 178 3.83 2.86 -7.76
N ASP A 179 3.48 2.13 -6.70
CA ASP A 179 4.10 0.86 -6.38
C ASP A 179 3.70 -0.24 -7.38
N VAL A 180 2.40 -0.48 -7.57
CA VAL A 180 1.95 -1.67 -8.32
C VAL A 180 2.27 -1.58 -9.81
N ALA A 181 2.27 -0.39 -10.41
CA ALA A 181 2.62 -0.25 -11.83
C ALA A 181 4.12 -0.41 -12.06
N ARG A 182 5.00 0.07 -11.16
CA ARG A 182 6.44 -0.29 -11.16
C ARG A 182 6.63 -1.80 -11.06
N HIS A 183 5.92 -2.43 -10.13
CA HIS A 183 6.00 -3.86 -9.90
C HIS A 183 5.55 -4.71 -11.11
N VAL A 184 4.44 -4.33 -11.75
CA VAL A 184 3.92 -5.03 -12.93
C VAL A 184 4.86 -4.85 -14.13
N LEU A 185 5.32 -3.63 -14.38
CA LEU A 185 6.10 -3.31 -15.58
C LEU A 185 7.59 -3.65 -15.44
N GLY A 186 8.11 -3.74 -14.21
CA GLY A 186 9.53 -3.99 -13.96
C GLY A 186 10.45 -2.82 -14.35
N THR A 187 9.94 -1.59 -14.35
CA THR A 187 10.66 -0.38 -14.75
C THR A 187 10.43 0.75 -13.76
N GLU A 188 11.36 1.72 -13.77
CA GLU A 188 11.24 2.97 -13.02
C GLU A 188 10.56 4.07 -13.84
N TYR A 189 10.01 5.06 -13.13
CA TYR A 189 9.48 6.29 -13.74
C TYR A 189 10.60 7.30 -13.99
N THR A 190 10.47 8.06 -15.07
CA THR A 190 11.40 9.14 -15.42
C THR A 190 10.76 10.50 -15.26
N THR A 191 9.46 10.65 -15.55
CA THR A 191 8.74 11.93 -15.42
C THR A 191 7.28 11.74 -15.05
N ILE A 192 6.67 12.82 -14.56
CA ILE A 192 5.25 12.90 -14.21
C ILE A 192 4.66 14.27 -14.59
N THR A 193 3.44 14.28 -15.12
CA THR A 193 2.54 15.44 -15.16
C THR A 193 1.29 15.15 -14.32
N ALA A 194 0.65 16.18 -13.79
CA ALA A 194 -0.57 16.05 -12.99
C ALA A 194 -1.56 17.17 -13.32
N HIS A 195 -2.85 16.82 -13.40
CA HIS A 195 -3.91 17.71 -13.85
C HIS A 195 -5.21 17.49 -13.08
N GLU A 196 -5.93 18.56 -12.79
CA GLU A 196 -7.29 18.53 -12.25
C GLU A 196 -8.30 18.93 -13.34
N PRO A 197 -9.44 18.22 -13.48
CA PRO A 197 -10.55 18.70 -14.27
C PRO A 197 -11.28 19.82 -13.52
N ARG A 198 -12.01 20.65 -14.27
CA ARG A 198 -12.91 21.63 -13.66
C ARG A 198 -14.14 20.94 -13.07
N ARG A 199 -14.53 21.36 -11.87
CA ARG A 199 -15.80 21.01 -11.23
C ARG A 199 -16.71 22.22 -11.12
N SER A 200 -18.01 21.97 -11.10
CA SER A 200 -19.04 22.98 -10.84
C SER A 200 -19.42 23.08 -9.36
N ASP A 201 -19.07 22.09 -8.54
CA ASP A 201 -19.25 22.08 -7.10
C ASP A 201 -17.95 22.41 -6.36
N ARG A 202 -17.96 22.30 -5.03
CA ARG A 202 -16.83 22.62 -4.14
C ARG A 202 -16.04 21.39 -3.69
N LEU A 203 -16.34 20.20 -4.23
CA LEU A 203 -15.63 18.98 -3.85
C LEU A 203 -14.24 18.97 -4.47
N VAL A 204 -13.31 18.24 -3.82
CA VAL A 204 -11.96 18.01 -4.36
C VAL A 204 -12.08 17.34 -5.72
N ALA A 205 -11.39 17.90 -6.72
CA ALA A 205 -11.40 17.36 -8.06
C ALA A 205 -10.59 16.07 -8.17
N PRO A 206 -10.95 15.17 -9.10
CA PRO A 206 -10.07 14.08 -9.48
C PRO A 206 -8.70 14.59 -9.90
N VAL A 207 -7.66 13.83 -9.67
CA VAL A 207 -6.32 14.11 -10.19
C VAL A 207 -5.99 13.06 -11.25
N VAL A 208 -5.59 13.50 -12.43
CA VAL A 208 -5.06 12.64 -13.49
C VAL A 208 -3.57 12.88 -13.60
N MET A 209 -2.80 11.81 -13.47
CA MET A 209 -1.36 11.80 -13.64
C MET A 209 -0.96 11.02 -14.88
N VAL A 210 0.01 11.52 -15.62
CA VAL A 210 0.65 10.80 -16.73
C VAL A 210 2.13 10.66 -16.40
N LEU A 211 2.62 9.42 -16.34
CA LEU A 211 4.00 9.09 -16.04
C LEU A 211 4.64 8.45 -17.27
N GLU A 212 5.90 8.79 -17.50
CA GLU A 212 6.76 8.12 -18.48
C GLU A 212 7.75 7.23 -17.73
N THR A 213 8.05 6.06 -18.29
CA THR A 213 9.01 5.11 -17.69
C THR A 213 10.37 5.15 -18.38
N ALA A 214 11.37 4.51 -17.78
CA ALA A 214 12.71 4.36 -18.38
C ALA A 214 12.69 3.53 -19.68
N ASP A 215 11.79 2.55 -19.77
CA ASP A 215 11.65 1.68 -20.94
C ASP A 215 10.66 2.23 -22.01
N GLY A 216 10.17 3.45 -21.81
CA GLY A 216 9.35 4.19 -22.78
C GLY A 216 7.87 3.82 -22.81
N GLN A 217 7.34 3.25 -21.73
CA GLN A 217 5.89 3.08 -21.54
C GLN A 217 5.25 4.34 -20.96
N LEU A 218 3.95 4.48 -21.15
CA LEU A 218 3.13 5.52 -20.52
C LEU A 218 2.21 4.91 -19.46
N VAL A 219 2.19 5.50 -18.25
CA VAL A 219 1.27 5.10 -17.19
C VAL A 219 0.32 6.25 -16.91
N THR A 220 -0.99 6.00 -16.97
CA THR A 220 -2.00 6.99 -16.56
C THR A 220 -2.63 6.57 -15.26
N ILE A 221 -2.73 7.47 -14.30
CA ILE A 221 -3.37 7.23 -13.01
C ILE A 221 -4.45 8.28 -12.78
N GLU A 222 -5.71 7.84 -12.70
CA GLU A 222 -6.81 8.67 -12.22
C GLU A 222 -7.09 8.37 -10.75
N ILE A 223 -7.00 9.38 -9.89
CA ILE A 223 -7.48 9.32 -8.51
C ILE A 223 -8.72 10.18 -8.37
N ASN A 224 -9.86 9.61 -7.97
CA ASN A 224 -11.06 10.35 -7.65
C ASN A 224 -11.59 9.95 -6.28
N ASN A 225 -11.33 10.78 -5.26
CA ASN A 225 -11.84 10.53 -3.92
C ASN A 225 -13.30 10.95 -3.72
N ASN A 226 -14.01 11.45 -4.74
CA ASN A 226 -15.42 11.86 -4.65
C ASN A 226 -16.25 11.23 -5.78
N ALA A 227 -16.13 9.92 -5.96
CA ALA A 227 -16.84 9.19 -7.02
C ALA A 227 -18.32 8.93 -6.68
N ALA A 228 -18.70 9.01 -5.40
CA ALA A 228 -20.04 8.83 -4.83
C ALA A 228 -20.69 7.44 -4.99
N TYR A 229 -20.34 6.66 -6.02
CA TYR A 229 -21.04 5.40 -6.32
C TYR A 229 -20.47 4.16 -5.62
N GLY A 230 -19.21 4.19 -5.19
CA GLY A 230 -18.53 3.02 -4.60
C GLY A 230 -17.01 3.15 -4.57
N TYR A 231 -16.37 2.19 -3.90
CA TYR A 231 -14.94 1.94 -4.03
C TYR A 231 -14.68 1.12 -5.31
N ASP A 232 -13.82 1.63 -6.18
CA ASP A 232 -13.63 1.07 -7.51
C ASP A 232 -12.18 1.28 -7.98
N VAL A 233 -11.44 0.17 -8.08
CA VAL A 233 -10.08 0.16 -8.59
C VAL A 233 -10.01 -0.71 -9.83
N ARG A 234 -9.45 -0.15 -10.90
CA ARG A 234 -9.30 -0.82 -12.20
C ARG A 234 -7.90 -0.59 -12.72
N ALA A 235 -7.40 -1.55 -13.48
CA ALA A 235 -6.21 -1.36 -14.30
C ALA A 235 -6.34 -2.08 -15.63
N GLU A 236 -5.71 -1.55 -16.66
CA GLU A 236 -5.51 -2.19 -17.96
C GLU A 236 -4.06 -2.02 -18.38
N LEU A 237 -3.40 -3.13 -18.72
CA LEU A 237 -2.09 -3.14 -19.34
C LEU A 237 -2.25 -3.43 -20.83
N VAL A 238 -1.79 -2.50 -21.66
CA VAL A 238 -1.85 -2.57 -23.12
C VAL A 238 -0.44 -2.87 -23.64
N GLY A 239 -0.31 -3.93 -24.42
CA GLY A 239 0.90 -4.25 -25.18
C GLY A 239 0.64 -4.27 -26.70
N GLU A 240 1.70 -4.50 -27.46
CA GLU A 240 1.66 -4.53 -28.93
C GLU A 240 0.74 -5.61 -29.51
N ALA A 241 0.56 -6.73 -28.80
CA ALA A 241 -0.19 -7.90 -29.28
C ALA A 241 -1.54 -8.10 -28.58
N GLY A 242 -1.85 -7.33 -27.54
CA GLY A 242 -3.10 -7.44 -26.80
C GLY A 242 -3.12 -6.62 -25.51
N SER A 243 -4.20 -6.73 -24.75
CA SER A 243 -4.31 -6.12 -23.41
C SER A 243 -4.83 -7.11 -22.38
N VAL A 244 -4.56 -6.82 -21.11
CA VAL A 244 -5.11 -7.52 -19.95
C VAL A 244 -5.66 -6.48 -18.98
N SER A 245 -6.85 -6.72 -18.45
CA SER A 245 -7.53 -5.76 -17.57
C SER A 245 -8.04 -6.45 -16.31
N ILE A 246 -7.93 -5.74 -15.19
CA ILE A 246 -8.54 -6.15 -13.94
C ILE A 246 -10.05 -6.05 -14.08
N ASN A 247 -10.74 -7.12 -13.70
CA ASN A 247 -12.20 -7.13 -13.65
C ASN A 247 -12.68 -6.99 -12.21
N ASN A 248 -13.83 -6.32 -12.01
CA ASN A 248 -14.46 -6.30 -10.70
C ASN A 248 -15.15 -7.64 -10.44
N VAL A 249 -14.83 -8.28 -9.31
CA VAL A 249 -15.40 -9.58 -8.95
C VAL A 249 -16.77 -9.37 -8.32
N ALA A 250 -17.84 -9.63 -9.08
CA ALA A 250 -19.20 -9.64 -8.56
C ALA A 250 -19.61 -11.08 -8.18
N TYR A 251 -19.56 -11.43 -6.90
CA TYR A 251 -19.98 -12.75 -6.42
C TYR A 251 -21.49 -12.99 -6.50
N THR A 252 -22.29 -11.92 -6.48
CA THR A 252 -23.75 -12.00 -6.52
C THR A 252 -24.34 -10.97 -7.48
N ARG A 253 -25.51 -11.32 -8.03
CA ARG A 253 -26.33 -10.47 -8.89
C ARG A 253 -27.74 -10.44 -8.33
N THR A 254 -28.37 -9.27 -8.32
CA THR A 254 -29.77 -9.11 -7.92
C THR A 254 -30.63 -8.82 -9.15
N ASP A 255 -31.64 -9.66 -9.38
CA ASP A 255 -32.61 -9.50 -10.47
C ASP A 255 -33.98 -9.12 -9.88
N VAL A 256 -34.40 -7.87 -10.06
CA VAL A 256 -35.65 -7.32 -9.48
C VAL A 256 -36.22 -6.22 -10.37
N LYS A 257 -37.56 -6.12 -10.47
CA LYS A 257 -38.24 -5.07 -11.27
C LYS A 257 -37.66 -4.91 -12.69
N GLN A 258 -37.50 -6.03 -13.40
CA GLN A 258 -36.97 -6.07 -14.78
C GLN A 258 -35.56 -5.46 -14.94
N THR A 259 -34.78 -5.35 -13.85
CA THR A 259 -33.41 -4.83 -13.82
C THR A 259 -32.47 -5.89 -13.26
N SER A 260 -31.22 -5.88 -13.72
CA SER A 260 -30.13 -6.69 -13.17
C SER A 260 -29.02 -5.77 -12.66
N ALA A 261 -28.52 -6.01 -11.44
CA ALA A 261 -27.48 -5.19 -10.84
C ALA A 261 -26.46 -6.00 -10.04
N THR A 262 -25.22 -5.52 -10.07
CA THR A 262 -24.11 -5.89 -9.17
C THR A 262 -23.81 -4.70 -8.25
N ARG A 263 -22.95 -4.91 -7.23
CA ARG A 263 -22.62 -3.87 -6.23
C ARG A 263 -21.14 -3.53 -6.29
N TYR A 264 -20.82 -2.29 -5.91
CA TYR A 264 -19.47 -1.89 -5.57
C TYR A 264 -19.25 -2.08 -4.06
N ASP A 265 -17.99 -2.26 -3.67
CA ASP A 265 -17.62 -2.27 -2.25
C ASP A 265 -17.78 -0.88 -1.62
N ALA A 266 -18.06 -0.87 -0.31
CA ALA A 266 -18.15 0.36 0.46
C ALA A 266 -16.77 1.00 0.71
N ASP A 267 -15.73 0.17 0.80
CA ASP A 267 -14.34 0.58 0.98
C ASP A 267 -13.40 -0.53 0.48
N TRP A 268 -12.08 -0.32 0.66
CA TRP A 268 -11.04 -1.20 0.14
C TRP A 268 -10.91 -2.55 0.86
N ARG A 269 -11.44 -2.70 2.08
CA ARG A 269 -11.21 -3.89 2.91
C ARG A 269 -11.84 -5.13 2.29
N GLY A 270 -13.08 -5.03 1.82
CA GLY A 270 -13.74 -6.11 1.09
C GLY A 270 -13.02 -6.45 -0.22
N ARG A 271 -12.71 -5.41 -1.02
CA ARG A 271 -12.05 -5.56 -2.33
C ARG A 271 -10.68 -6.24 -2.23
N TYR A 272 -9.90 -5.94 -1.20
CA TYR A 272 -8.51 -6.41 -1.06
C TYR A 272 -8.30 -7.39 0.10
N HIS A 273 -9.37 -7.93 0.71
CA HIS A 273 -9.26 -8.81 1.87
C HIS A 273 -8.26 -9.96 1.65
N GLU A 274 -8.43 -10.71 0.55
CA GLU A 274 -7.53 -11.81 0.18
C GLU A 274 -6.08 -11.35 -0.04
N ALA A 275 -5.89 -10.14 -0.57
CA ALA A 275 -4.56 -9.58 -0.79
C ALA A 275 -3.87 -9.24 0.54
N TYR A 276 -4.59 -8.64 1.49
CA TYR A 276 -4.07 -8.41 2.85
C TYR A 276 -3.78 -9.71 3.59
N VAL A 277 -4.65 -10.73 3.50
CA VAL A 277 -4.40 -12.04 4.13
C VAL A 277 -3.13 -12.69 3.56
N ARG A 278 -2.92 -12.64 2.24
CA ARG A 278 -1.69 -13.16 1.60
C ARG A 278 -0.46 -12.36 2.02
N GLN A 279 -0.56 -11.03 2.05
CA GLN A 279 0.50 -10.14 2.51
C GLN A 279 0.92 -10.48 3.94
N ASP A 280 -0.02 -10.53 4.87
CA ASP A 280 0.27 -10.71 6.29
C ASP A 280 0.80 -12.13 6.57
N ARG A 281 0.37 -13.14 5.81
CA ARG A 281 0.97 -14.49 5.86
C ARG A 281 2.41 -14.52 5.36
N GLU A 282 2.73 -13.80 4.28
CA GLU A 282 4.12 -13.66 3.84
C GLU A 282 4.95 -12.86 4.86
N PHE A 283 4.37 -11.88 5.52
CA PHE A 283 5.01 -11.19 6.64
C PHE A 283 5.31 -12.14 7.81
N LEU A 284 4.37 -13.01 8.19
CA LEU A 284 4.61 -14.04 9.22
C LEU A 284 5.77 -14.95 8.82
N ARG A 285 5.77 -15.46 7.58
CA ARG A 285 6.88 -16.29 7.08
C ARG A 285 8.21 -15.53 7.13
N PHE A 286 8.20 -14.24 6.79
CA PHE A 286 9.38 -13.38 6.87
C PHE A 286 9.86 -13.19 8.31
N ALA A 287 8.94 -12.96 9.26
CA ALA A 287 9.26 -12.88 10.68
C ALA A 287 9.89 -14.18 11.22
N GLU A 288 9.37 -15.34 10.79
CA GLU A 288 9.84 -16.65 11.26
C GLU A 288 11.17 -17.09 10.65
N THR A 289 11.42 -16.72 9.39
CA THR A 289 12.54 -17.28 8.61
C THR A 289 13.64 -16.26 8.29
N GLY A 290 13.34 -14.98 8.39
CA GLY A 290 14.19 -13.90 7.88
C GLY A 290 14.30 -13.82 6.36
N ALA A 291 13.64 -14.73 5.61
CA ALA A 291 13.68 -14.75 4.16
C ALA A 291 12.64 -13.79 3.56
N PHE A 292 13.11 -12.66 3.05
CA PHE A 292 12.28 -11.61 2.46
C PHE A 292 11.46 -12.16 1.27
N PRO A 293 10.13 -11.93 1.21
CA PRO A 293 9.31 -12.43 0.10
C PRO A 293 9.62 -11.69 -1.21
N GLU A 294 9.79 -12.42 -2.32
CA GLU A 294 10.10 -11.83 -3.64
C GLU A 294 9.01 -10.87 -4.15
N ILE A 295 7.75 -11.17 -3.86
CA ILE A 295 6.61 -10.34 -4.28
C ILE A 295 6.38 -9.12 -3.37
N ALA A 296 7.00 -9.09 -2.18
CA ALA A 296 6.79 -8.02 -1.21
C ALA A 296 7.36 -6.69 -1.71
N SER A 297 6.83 -5.59 -1.15
CA SER A 297 7.42 -4.26 -1.29
C SER A 297 8.36 -4.01 -0.10
N ASP A 298 9.53 -3.44 -0.36
CA ASP A 298 10.57 -3.16 0.64
C ASP A 298 10.78 -1.64 0.85
N CYS A 299 11.77 -1.25 1.66
CA CYS A 299 12.09 0.16 1.87
C CYS A 299 12.51 0.89 0.60
N TRP A 300 13.13 0.21 -0.37
CA TRP A 300 13.47 0.80 -1.67
C TRP A 300 12.21 1.18 -2.44
N ASP A 301 11.23 0.28 -2.49
CA ASP A 301 9.95 0.55 -3.12
C ASP A 301 9.18 1.69 -2.44
N GLY A 302 9.23 1.77 -1.11
CA GLY A 302 8.67 2.90 -0.35
C GLY A 302 9.34 4.23 -0.68
N TYR A 303 10.67 4.24 -0.81
CA TYR A 303 11.42 5.41 -1.27
C TYR A 303 11.00 5.83 -2.68
N CYS A 304 10.94 4.91 -3.64
CA CYS A 304 10.51 5.21 -5.00
C CYS A 304 9.10 5.81 -5.04
N ALA A 305 8.15 5.23 -4.29
CA ALA A 305 6.79 5.76 -4.21
C ALA A 305 6.75 7.19 -3.63
N ALA A 306 7.58 7.48 -2.60
CA ALA A 306 7.68 8.81 -2.02
C ALA A 306 8.26 9.85 -3.01
N VAL A 307 9.32 9.50 -3.74
CA VAL A 307 9.91 10.38 -4.78
C VAL A 307 8.89 10.71 -5.87
N VAL A 308 8.12 9.72 -6.33
CA VAL A 308 7.09 9.92 -7.35
C VAL A 308 5.97 10.81 -6.82
N ALA A 309 5.54 10.60 -5.56
CA ALA A 309 4.52 11.44 -4.93
C ALA A 309 4.97 12.90 -4.79
N GLU A 310 6.21 13.14 -4.33
CA GLU A 310 6.79 14.48 -4.24
C GLU A 310 6.87 15.18 -5.60
N ALA A 311 7.30 14.46 -6.65
CA ALA A 311 7.33 14.97 -8.02
C ALA A 311 5.91 15.25 -8.55
N GLY A 312 4.93 14.39 -8.24
CA GLY A 312 3.53 14.56 -8.61
C GLY A 312 2.89 15.79 -7.98
N VAL A 313 3.15 16.05 -6.70
CA VAL A 313 2.70 17.27 -6.00
C VAL A 313 3.29 18.52 -6.65
N LYS A 314 4.60 18.50 -6.97
CA LYS A 314 5.24 19.61 -7.71
C LYS A 314 4.65 19.79 -9.11
N ALA A 315 4.34 18.70 -9.81
CA ALA A 315 3.73 18.73 -11.14
C ALA A 315 2.34 19.37 -11.09
N LEU A 316 1.53 18.99 -10.10
CA LEU A 316 0.19 19.54 -9.91
C LEU A 316 0.24 21.04 -9.59
N ALA A 317 1.11 21.44 -8.65
CA ALA A 317 1.22 22.82 -8.23
C ALA A 317 1.77 23.75 -9.33
N SER A 318 2.72 23.26 -10.14
CA SER A 318 3.34 24.05 -11.20
C SER A 318 2.58 24.00 -12.53
N GLY A 319 1.76 22.97 -12.75
CA GLY A 319 1.13 22.69 -14.06
C GLY A 319 2.13 22.27 -15.13
N THR A 320 3.34 21.85 -14.76
CA THR A 320 4.43 21.51 -15.67
C THR A 320 4.97 20.11 -15.43
N ARG A 321 5.52 19.48 -16.47
CA ARG A 321 6.19 18.17 -16.40
C ARG A 321 7.37 18.23 -15.42
N GLN A 322 7.40 17.30 -14.46
CA GLN A 322 8.48 17.16 -13.49
C GLN A 322 9.29 15.89 -13.76
N ALA A 323 10.59 15.96 -13.50
CA ALA A 323 11.43 14.78 -13.45
C ALA A 323 11.14 13.97 -12.18
N VAL A 324 11.27 12.65 -12.28
CA VAL A 324 11.27 11.72 -11.15
C VAL A 324 12.71 11.27 -10.95
N GLU A 325 13.39 11.85 -9.96
CA GLU A 325 14.82 11.64 -9.71
C GLU A 325 15.04 10.61 -8.60
N ILE A 326 15.17 9.34 -9.00
CA ILE A 326 15.43 8.20 -8.12
C ILE A 326 16.93 7.93 -8.12
N ILE A 327 17.53 7.67 -6.95
CA ILE A 327 18.94 7.23 -6.87
C ILE A 327 19.14 5.85 -7.53
N GLY A 328 20.37 5.37 -7.63
CA GLY A 328 20.60 3.98 -8.01
C GLY A 328 20.06 3.02 -6.95
N LYS A 329 19.38 1.95 -7.36
CA LYS A 329 18.91 0.90 -6.44
C LYS A 329 20.12 0.33 -5.68
N PRO A 330 20.13 0.37 -4.34
CA PRO A 330 21.22 -0.22 -3.57
C PRO A 330 21.30 -1.73 -3.78
N GLU A 331 22.52 -2.28 -3.92
CA GLU A 331 22.77 -3.73 -4.05
C GLU A 331 22.07 -4.56 -2.94
N PHE A 332 21.88 -3.96 -1.77
CA PHE A 332 21.14 -4.54 -0.64
C PHE A 332 19.69 -4.94 -0.98
N TYR A 333 19.06 -4.24 -1.93
CA TYR A 333 17.69 -4.49 -2.37
C TYR A 333 17.59 -5.22 -3.71
N GLU A 334 18.71 -5.57 -4.34
CA GLU A 334 18.71 -6.42 -5.54
C GLU A 334 18.16 -7.83 -5.27
#